data_AF-A0A1Y2JEF8-F1
#
_entry.id   AF-A0A1Y2JEF8-F1
#
_cell.length_a   1.000
_cell.length_b   1.000
_cell.length_c   1.000
_cell.angle_alpha   90.00
_cell.angle_beta   90.00
_cell.angle_gamma   90.00
#
_symmetry.space_group_name_H-M   'P 1'
#
loop_
_entity.id
_entity.type
_entity.pdbx_description
1 polymer ?
#
loop_
_entity_poly.entity_id
_entity_poly.type
_entity_poly.pdbx_seq_one_letter_code
_entity_poly.pdbx_strand_id
1 'polypeptide(L)'
;MPCRAILALALIFTLAALSPAFATAEHRYGKNEYAIIQGGRAPNGKLSVAAHGGGESGSEGFRIYLMAEPGHRRLMTLDNVNDDNILDSAPDAFHAAWSQDSRTVAVSFRSERHIVTLNLYAIDGGRARLVAGPDLFRDVTGRSVDIKTDGDMRTSVPALTWQAPRRFHLTEYRVFVLDDTALADKLGPLGKVSKRDGGGNTIQFSAEADGELLPDGRIRMGKPVPGRFEELE
;
A
#
# COMPACT_ATOMS: atom_id res chain seq x y z
N MET A 1 41.10 -33.69 -9.23
CA MET A 1 40.70 -33.03 -7.96
C MET A 1 39.78 -31.87 -8.31
N PRO A 2 38.46 -31.99 -8.06
CA PRO A 2 37.48 -31.01 -8.51
C PRO A 2 37.39 -29.86 -7.50
N CYS A 3 37.55 -28.63 -8.00
CA CYS A 3 37.39 -27.42 -7.22
C CYS A 3 35.91 -27.02 -7.19
N ARG A 4 35.31 -27.23 -6.01
CA ARG A 4 34.38 -26.37 -5.28
C ARG A 4 33.29 -25.64 -6.08
N ALA A 5 32.09 -26.18 -5.90
CA ALA A 5 30.78 -25.54 -5.96
C ALA A 5 30.76 -24.07 -5.50
N ILE A 6 30.05 -23.23 -6.26
CA ILE A 6 29.11 -22.18 -5.82
C ILE A 6 28.35 -21.77 -7.09
N LEU A 7 27.03 -21.95 -7.10
CA LEU A 7 26.02 -21.13 -7.79
C LEU A 7 24.67 -21.83 -7.64
N ALA A 8 24.16 -21.79 -6.41
CA ALA A 8 22.72 -21.90 -6.20
C ALA A 8 22.14 -20.48 -6.22
N LEU A 9 20.90 -20.38 -6.71
CA LEU A 9 20.01 -19.22 -6.64
C LEU A 9 19.98 -18.30 -7.87
N ALA A 10 19.39 -18.79 -8.97
CA ALA A 10 18.76 -17.95 -9.98
C ALA A 10 17.73 -18.75 -10.79
N LEU A 11 16.57 -19.08 -10.23
CA LEU A 11 15.41 -19.49 -11.04
C LEU A 11 14.07 -19.47 -10.27
N ILE A 12 13.55 -18.30 -9.93
CA ILE A 12 12.10 -18.11 -9.71
C ILE A 12 11.72 -16.74 -10.29
N PHE A 13 11.62 -16.65 -11.61
CA PHE A 13 11.05 -15.48 -12.31
C PHE A 13 10.42 -15.86 -13.65
N THR A 14 9.68 -16.98 -13.69
CA THR A 14 8.93 -17.38 -14.89
C THR A 14 7.57 -17.91 -14.52
N LEU A 15 6.62 -17.00 -14.25
CA LEU A 15 5.17 -17.20 -14.36
C LEU A 15 4.47 -15.84 -14.24
N ALA A 16 4.60 -15.02 -15.27
CA ALA A 16 3.76 -13.84 -15.47
C ALA A 16 3.50 -13.65 -16.96
N ALA A 17 3.00 -14.70 -17.61
CA ALA A 17 2.41 -14.60 -18.94
C ALA A 17 1.12 -15.40 -18.94
N LEU A 18 0.03 -14.71 -19.30
CA LEU A 18 -1.34 -15.19 -19.46
C LEU A 18 -2.20 -15.19 -18.18
N SER A 19 -2.76 -14.03 -17.85
CA SER A 19 -4.08 -13.97 -17.22
C SER A 19 -4.94 -12.97 -18.01
N PRO A 20 -6.16 -13.37 -18.41
CA PRO A 20 -7.04 -12.56 -19.25
C PRO A 20 -7.48 -11.30 -18.50
N ALA A 21 -7.95 -10.30 -19.25
CA ALA A 21 -8.47 -9.03 -18.75
C ALA A 21 -9.81 -9.22 -17.99
N PHE A 22 -9.75 -9.87 -16.83
CA PHE A 22 -10.72 -9.98 -15.73
C PHE A 22 -9.92 -10.49 -14.54
N ALA A 23 -9.54 -9.64 -13.57
CA ALA A 23 -8.92 -10.15 -12.35
C ALA A 23 -9.00 -9.11 -11.23
N THR A 24 -10.21 -8.65 -10.94
CA THR A 24 -10.54 -8.28 -9.57
C THR A 24 -10.45 -9.57 -8.76
N ALA A 25 -9.67 -9.57 -7.68
CA ALA A 25 -9.57 -10.70 -6.79
C ALA A 25 -10.80 -10.67 -5.87
N GLU A 26 -11.67 -11.66 -6.00
CA GLU A 26 -12.93 -11.72 -5.29
C GLU A 26 -12.97 -12.89 -4.31
N HIS A 27 -13.68 -12.72 -3.19
CA HIS A 27 -13.90 -13.78 -2.22
C HIS A 27 -15.32 -13.79 -1.71
N ARG A 28 -16.02 -14.92 -1.86
CA ARG A 28 -17.38 -15.09 -1.35
C ARG A 28 -17.34 -15.44 0.13
N TYR A 29 -17.55 -14.45 0.99
CA TYR A 29 -17.61 -14.64 2.43
C TYR A 29 -18.84 -15.43 2.87
N GLY A 30 -18.63 -16.39 3.76
CA GLY A 30 -19.67 -17.05 4.53
C GLY A 30 -20.32 -16.12 5.55
N LYS A 31 -21.49 -16.53 6.04
CA LYS A 31 -22.18 -15.82 7.13
C LYS A 31 -21.30 -15.81 8.39
N ASN A 32 -20.92 -14.62 8.85
CA ASN A 32 -19.99 -14.39 9.96
C ASN A 32 -18.54 -14.87 9.70
N GLU A 33 -18.14 -15.07 8.44
CA GLU A 33 -16.75 -15.33 8.10
C GLU A 33 -15.94 -14.03 8.10
N TYR A 34 -14.90 -13.95 8.93
CA TYR A 34 -13.92 -12.87 8.90
C TYR A 34 -12.58 -13.47 8.49
N ALA A 35 -12.17 -13.24 7.24
CA ALA A 35 -10.95 -13.85 6.72
C ALA A 35 -9.74 -12.97 7.07
N ILE A 36 -8.76 -13.51 7.80
CA ILE A 36 -7.52 -12.79 8.13
C ILE A 36 -6.79 -12.45 6.82
N ILE A 37 -6.48 -11.17 6.62
CA ILE A 37 -5.78 -10.69 5.42
C ILE A 37 -4.31 -11.10 5.43
N GLN A 38 -3.60 -10.96 4.30
CA GLN A 38 -2.19 -11.30 4.25
C GLN A 38 -1.38 -10.47 5.26
N GLY A 39 -0.57 -11.14 6.10
CA GLY A 39 0.17 -10.48 7.19
C GLY A 39 -0.73 -9.96 8.33
N GLY A 40 -2.03 -10.29 8.32
CA GLY A 40 -3.03 -9.73 9.24
C GLY A 40 -2.82 -10.07 10.71
N ARG A 41 -2.09 -11.14 11.06
CA ARG A 41 -1.82 -11.51 12.46
C ARG A 41 -0.75 -10.61 13.07
N ALA A 42 -1.08 -9.99 14.21
CA ALA A 42 -0.14 -9.16 14.95
C ALA A 42 0.98 -10.01 15.60
N PRO A 43 2.20 -9.47 15.73
CA PRO A 43 3.33 -10.17 16.37
C PRO A 43 3.05 -10.66 17.79
N ASN A 44 2.22 -9.95 18.55
CA ASN A 44 1.86 -10.34 19.91
C ASN A 44 0.87 -11.53 19.99
N GLY A 45 0.33 -12.00 18.86
CA GLY A 45 -0.64 -13.09 18.77
C GLY A 45 -2.02 -12.81 19.37
N LYS A 46 -2.28 -11.57 19.79
CA LYS A 46 -3.53 -11.16 20.47
C LYS A 46 -4.47 -10.35 19.59
N LEU A 47 -4.00 -9.91 18.43
CA LEU A 47 -4.76 -9.11 17.49
C LEU A 47 -4.59 -9.65 16.07
N SER A 48 -5.60 -9.44 15.24
CA SER A 48 -5.48 -9.61 13.81
C SER A 48 -6.30 -8.57 13.03
N VAL A 49 -6.00 -8.43 11.75
CA VAL A 49 -6.81 -7.69 10.78
C VAL A 49 -7.48 -8.70 9.86
N ALA A 50 -8.80 -8.56 9.68
CA ALA A 50 -9.60 -9.47 8.85
C ALA A 50 -10.57 -8.72 7.96
N ALA A 51 -10.86 -9.27 6.79
CA ALA A 51 -11.82 -8.76 5.83
C ALA A 51 -13.15 -9.52 5.96
N HIS A 52 -14.25 -8.82 5.69
CA HIS A 52 -15.57 -9.40 5.51
C HIS A 52 -16.41 -8.50 4.60
N GLY A 53 -17.19 -9.12 3.72
CA GLY A 53 -18.20 -8.45 2.91
C GLY A 53 -19.36 -9.40 2.58
N GLY A 54 -20.32 -8.90 1.82
CA GLY A 54 -21.49 -9.64 1.36
C GLY A 54 -21.57 -9.72 -0.16
N GLY A 55 -22.68 -10.27 -0.66
CA GLY A 55 -22.88 -10.46 -2.10
C GLY A 55 -22.10 -11.64 -2.67
N GLU A 56 -22.35 -11.94 -3.95
CA GLU A 56 -21.71 -13.06 -4.65
C GLU A 56 -20.20 -12.85 -4.86
N SER A 57 -19.79 -11.59 -5.08
CA SER A 57 -18.40 -11.15 -5.22
C SER A 57 -17.73 -10.77 -3.89
N GLY A 58 -18.46 -10.79 -2.77
CA GLY A 58 -17.93 -10.37 -1.46
C GLY A 58 -17.68 -8.87 -1.29
N SER A 59 -18.06 -8.04 -2.26
CA SER A 59 -17.81 -6.59 -2.22
C SER A 59 -18.91 -5.78 -1.52
N GLU A 60 -20.12 -6.30 -1.37
CA GLU A 60 -21.23 -5.53 -0.81
C GLU A 60 -21.01 -5.27 0.69
N GLY A 61 -20.97 -4.00 1.10
CA GLY A 61 -20.72 -3.65 2.49
C GLY A 61 -19.36 -4.12 3.00
N PHE A 62 -18.39 -4.33 2.09
CA PHE A 62 -17.05 -4.79 2.44
C PHE A 62 -16.39 -3.87 3.47
N ARG A 63 -15.72 -4.47 4.44
CA ARG A 63 -14.95 -3.77 5.47
C ARG A 63 -13.74 -4.58 5.90
N ILE A 64 -12.74 -3.86 6.42
CA ILE A 64 -11.65 -4.43 7.19
C ILE A 64 -11.93 -4.22 8.69
N TYR A 65 -11.61 -5.22 9.51
CA TYR A 65 -11.89 -5.26 10.93
C TYR A 65 -10.63 -5.53 11.75
N LEU A 66 -10.54 -4.88 12.91
CA LEU A 66 -9.64 -5.28 13.98
C LEU A 66 -10.32 -6.40 14.79
N MET A 67 -9.59 -7.48 15.02
CA MET A 67 -10.06 -8.66 15.72
C MET A 67 -9.21 -8.92 16.98
N ALA A 68 -9.82 -9.47 18.02
CA ALA A 68 -9.14 -10.02 19.18
C ALA A 68 -8.91 -11.52 18.99
N GLU A 69 -7.68 -11.95 19.22
CA GLU A 69 -7.21 -13.33 19.11
C GLU A 69 -6.91 -13.94 20.50
N PRO A 70 -6.99 -15.28 20.66
CA PRO A 70 -7.26 -16.31 19.64
C PRO A 70 -8.75 -16.58 19.38
N GLY A 71 -9.65 -15.93 20.12
CA GLY A 71 -11.10 -16.15 19.99
C GLY A 71 -11.71 -15.57 18.71
N HIS A 72 -10.90 -14.98 17.83
CA HIS A 72 -11.30 -14.35 16.57
C HIS A 72 -12.54 -13.45 16.67
N ARG A 73 -12.59 -12.62 17.71
CA ARG A 73 -13.74 -11.78 18.04
C ARG A 73 -13.57 -10.38 17.45
N ARG A 74 -14.53 -9.92 16.67
CA ARG A 74 -14.57 -8.55 16.13
C ARG A 74 -14.50 -7.51 17.25
N LEU A 75 -13.56 -6.58 17.15
CA LEU A 75 -13.43 -5.43 18.04
C LEU A 75 -14.04 -4.17 17.42
N MET A 76 -13.62 -3.84 16.19
CA MET A 76 -14.16 -2.70 15.45
C MET A 76 -13.83 -2.79 13.96
N THR A 77 -14.50 -1.94 13.18
CA THR A 77 -14.17 -1.68 11.78
C THR A 77 -12.98 -0.71 11.70
N LEU A 78 -12.08 -0.91 10.75
CA LEU A 78 -11.04 0.06 10.42
C LEU A 78 -11.61 1.12 9.47
N ASP A 79 -11.34 2.39 9.77
CA ASP A 79 -11.79 3.51 8.94
C ASP A 79 -11.06 3.54 7.59
N ASN A 80 -11.68 4.13 6.57
CA ASN A 80 -11.07 4.41 5.26
C ASN A 80 -10.67 3.18 4.41
N VAL A 81 -11.29 2.02 4.66
CA VAL A 81 -11.28 0.86 3.73
C VAL A 81 -12.69 0.29 3.65
N ASN A 82 -13.33 0.46 2.50
CA ASN A 82 -14.73 0.07 2.29
C ASN A 82 -15.03 -0.21 0.82
N ASP A 83 -16.27 -0.59 0.55
CA ASP A 83 -16.81 -0.89 -0.77
C ASP A 83 -16.75 0.25 -1.79
N ASP A 84 -16.59 1.51 -1.36
CA ASP A 84 -16.48 2.67 -2.26
C ASP A 84 -15.04 2.92 -2.76
N ASN A 85 -14.02 2.30 -2.14
CA ASN A 85 -12.62 2.64 -2.40
C ASN A 85 -11.68 1.44 -2.61
N ILE A 86 -12.22 0.23 -2.76
CA ILE A 86 -11.44 -0.98 -3.06
C ILE A 86 -11.68 -1.44 -4.50
N LEU A 87 -10.64 -2.04 -5.10
CA LEU A 87 -10.75 -2.77 -6.35
C LEU A 87 -11.06 -4.26 -6.14
N ASP A 88 -10.56 -4.83 -5.04
CA ASP A 88 -10.59 -6.26 -4.73
C ASP A 88 -11.35 -6.52 -3.43
N SER A 89 -11.99 -7.68 -3.33
CA SER A 89 -12.63 -8.15 -2.09
C SER A 89 -11.96 -9.39 -1.50
N ALA A 90 -11.02 -10.02 -2.20
CA ALA A 90 -10.31 -11.18 -1.67
C ALA A 90 -9.36 -10.81 -0.52
N PRO A 91 -9.31 -11.58 0.58
CA PRO A 91 -8.50 -11.24 1.75
C PRO A 91 -6.99 -11.23 1.49
N ASP A 92 -6.51 -11.96 0.47
CA ASP A 92 -5.10 -11.97 0.05
C ASP A 92 -4.70 -10.77 -0.82
N ALA A 93 -5.66 -9.98 -1.32
CA ALA A 93 -5.41 -8.71 -2.00
C ALA A 93 -5.14 -7.53 -1.04
N PHE A 94 -5.28 -7.76 0.26
CA PHE A 94 -4.99 -6.79 1.32
C PHE A 94 -3.77 -7.26 2.11
N HIS A 95 -2.85 -6.33 2.37
CA HIS A 95 -1.62 -6.62 3.10
C HIS A 95 -1.54 -5.78 4.36
N ALA A 96 -1.32 -6.44 5.50
CA ALA A 96 -1.00 -5.79 6.76
C ALA A 96 0.49 -5.92 7.07
N ALA A 97 1.08 -4.81 7.51
CA ALA A 97 2.41 -4.75 8.09
C ALA A 97 2.31 -4.18 9.51
N TRP A 98 2.43 -5.05 10.50
CA TRP A 98 2.40 -4.68 11.92
C TRP A 98 3.76 -4.17 12.40
N SER A 99 3.74 -3.14 13.25
CA SER A 99 4.91 -2.78 14.04
C SER A 99 5.26 -3.91 15.01
N GLN A 100 6.54 -4.01 15.37
CA GLN A 100 7.04 -5.10 16.23
C GLN A 100 6.33 -5.18 17.59
N ASP A 101 5.91 -4.04 18.15
CA ASP A 101 5.17 -3.97 19.41
C ASP A 101 3.65 -4.17 19.26
N SER A 102 3.17 -4.43 18.04
CA SER A 102 1.74 -4.58 17.69
C SER A 102 0.88 -3.36 18.03
N ARG A 103 1.48 -2.17 18.16
CA ARG A 103 0.75 -0.91 18.44
C ARG A 103 0.43 -0.10 17.20
N THR A 104 0.93 -0.49 16.04
CA THR A 104 0.63 0.16 14.78
C THR A 104 0.51 -0.90 13.69
N VAL A 105 -0.39 -0.69 12.74
CA VAL A 105 -0.50 -1.52 11.54
C VAL A 105 -0.68 -0.64 10.32
N ALA A 106 0.12 -0.89 9.29
CA ALA A 106 -0.12 -0.36 7.96
C ALA A 106 -0.96 -1.39 7.18
N VAL A 107 -2.00 -0.93 6.47
CA VAL A 107 -2.81 -1.77 5.58
C VAL A 107 -2.74 -1.18 4.18
N SER A 108 -2.25 -1.97 3.23
CA SER A 108 -2.19 -1.60 1.81
C SER A 108 -3.09 -2.47 0.96
N PHE A 109 -3.75 -1.85 -0.02
CA PHE A 109 -4.71 -2.48 -0.91
C PHE A 109 -4.82 -1.72 -2.23
N ARG A 110 -5.32 -2.37 -3.28
CA ARG A 110 -5.60 -1.68 -4.55
C ARG A 110 -6.93 -0.95 -4.46
N SER A 111 -6.92 0.36 -4.66
CA SER A 111 -8.12 1.17 -4.79
C SER A 111 -8.56 1.31 -6.24
N GLU A 112 -7.61 1.27 -7.18
CA GLU A 112 -7.88 1.18 -8.62
C GLU A 112 -6.82 0.30 -9.30
N ARG A 113 -6.99 0.08 -10.60
CA ARG A 113 -6.02 -0.66 -11.40
C ARG A 113 -4.68 0.08 -11.39
N HIS A 114 -3.66 -0.54 -10.81
CA HIS A 114 -2.30 0.01 -10.60
C HIS A 114 -2.18 1.12 -9.54
N ILE A 115 -3.24 1.38 -8.75
CA ILE A 115 -3.20 2.36 -7.66
C ILE A 115 -3.38 1.64 -6.34
N VAL A 116 -2.31 1.61 -5.55
CA VAL A 116 -2.28 1.11 -4.18
C VAL A 116 -2.49 2.27 -3.21
N THR A 117 -3.41 2.07 -2.29
CA THR A 117 -3.62 2.94 -1.11
C THR A 117 -2.94 2.30 0.09
N LEU A 118 -2.33 3.12 0.95
CA LEU A 118 -1.72 2.71 2.22
C LEU A 118 -2.31 3.52 3.37
N ASN A 119 -3.02 2.84 4.27
CA ASN A 119 -3.54 3.44 5.50
C ASN A 119 -2.69 3.00 6.70
N LEU A 120 -2.48 3.90 7.65
CA LEU A 120 -1.77 3.60 8.90
C LEU A 120 -2.72 3.75 10.09
N TYR A 121 -2.74 2.77 10.99
CA TYR A 121 -3.57 2.79 12.18
C TYR A 121 -2.75 2.64 13.44
N ALA A 122 -2.94 3.57 14.39
CA ALA A 122 -2.48 3.41 15.76
C ALA A 122 -3.47 2.53 16.51
N ILE A 123 -2.96 1.53 17.23
CA ILE A 123 -3.72 0.55 17.99
C ILE A 123 -3.48 0.78 19.47
N ASP A 124 -4.58 1.01 20.20
CA ASP A 124 -4.57 1.13 21.65
C ASP A 124 -5.61 0.17 22.25
N GLY A 125 -5.11 -0.90 22.87
CA GLY A 125 -5.92 -2.02 23.33
C GLY A 125 -6.74 -2.63 22.20
N GLY A 126 -8.06 -2.49 22.27
CA GLY A 126 -8.99 -2.99 21.26
C GLY A 126 -9.51 -1.93 20.30
N ARG A 127 -8.87 -0.75 20.23
CA ARG A 127 -9.27 0.34 19.34
C ARG A 127 -8.18 0.64 18.32
N ALA A 128 -8.60 0.96 17.11
CA ALA A 128 -7.78 1.47 16.03
C ALA A 128 -8.16 2.93 15.74
N ARG A 129 -7.16 3.76 15.47
CA ARG A 129 -7.36 5.13 15.00
C ARG A 129 -6.54 5.34 13.74
N LEU A 130 -7.18 5.81 12.68
CA LEU A 130 -6.47 6.23 11.47
C LEU A 130 -5.48 7.36 11.81
N VAL A 131 -4.24 7.16 11.38
CA VAL A 131 -3.17 8.15 11.44
C VAL A 131 -3.12 8.84 10.09
N ALA A 132 -2.98 10.17 10.09
CA ALA A 132 -2.73 10.89 8.86
C ALA A 132 -1.46 10.33 8.20
N GLY A 133 -1.64 9.66 7.05
CA GLY A 133 -0.58 8.93 6.39
C GLY A 133 0.56 9.86 5.91
N PRO A 134 1.78 9.31 5.79
CA PRO A 134 2.86 10.04 5.15
C PRO A 134 2.56 10.20 3.65
N ASP A 135 2.96 11.34 3.07
CA ASP A 135 2.72 11.69 1.67
C ASP A 135 3.95 12.48 1.17
N LEU A 136 4.97 11.77 0.68
CA LEU A 136 6.22 12.38 0.23
C LEU A 136 5.97 13.27 -0.97
N PHE A 137 5.01 12.90 -1.82
CA PHE A 137 4.59 13.75 -2.93
C PHE A 137 4.08 15.11 -2.44
N ARG A 138 3.21 15.13 -1.41
CA ARG A 138 2.78 16.39 -0.78
C ARG A 138 3.93 17.14 -0.13
N ASP A 139 4.84 16.46 0.53
CA ASP A 139 5.97 17.13 1.19
C ASP A 139 6.87 17.87 0.19
N VAL A 140 6.97 17.36 -1.05
CA VAL A 140 7.74 17.98 -2.15
C VAL A 140 6.92 19.03 -2.89
N THR A 141 5.65 18.74 -3.17
CA THR A 141 4.83 19.56 -4.07
C THR A 141 3.91 20.54 -3.34
N GLY A 142 3.77 20.44 -2.03
CA GLY A 142 2.84 21.23 -1.21
C GLY A 142 1.37 20.83 -1.35
N ARG A 143 1.04 19.78 -2.10
CA ARG A 143 -0.35 19.29 -2.29
C ARG A 143 -0.41 17.76 -2.36
N SER A 144 -1.50 17.19 -1.86
CA SER A 144 -1.83 15.80 -2.17
C SER A 144 -2.40 15.68 -3.59
N VAL A 145 -2.50 14.45 -4.09
CA VAL A 145 -3.13 14.14 -5.38
C VAL A 145 -4.52 13.58 -5.10
N ASP A 146 -5.54 14.18 -5.69
CA ASP A 146 -6.83 13.53 -5.86
C ASP A 146 -6.77 12.62 -7.10
N ILE A 147 -6.84 11.31 -6.86
CA ILE A 147 -6.77 10.27 -7.90
C ILE A 147 -7.77 10.53 -9.04
N LYS A 148 -8.94 11.12 -8.73
CA LYS A 148 -10.02 11.32 -9.70
C LYS A 148 -9.87 12.60 -10.51
N THR A 149 -9.14 13.59 -10.00
CA THR A 149 -9.18 14.96 -10.56
C THR A 149 -7.81 15.57 -10.86
N ASP A 150 -6.73 15.07 -10.25
CA ASP A 150 -5.39 15.64 -10.37
C ASP A 150 -4.51 14.89 -11.38
N GLY A 151 -4.68 15.25 -12.66
CA GLY A 151 -3.89 14.67 -13.74
C GLY A 151 -4.21 13.19 -13.96
N ASP A 152 -3.71 12.64 -15.06
CA ASP A 152 -3.94 11.23 -15.38
C ASP A 152 -2.90 10.36 -14.64
N MET A 153 -3.11 10.18 -13.33
CA MET A 153 -2.26 9.33 -12.49
C MET A 153 -2.53 7.86 -12.83
N ARG A 154 -1.55 7.21 -13.46
CA ARG A 154 -1.65 5.84 -13.95
C ARG A 154 -1.18 4.79 -12.95
N THR A 155 -0.33 5.17 -12.01
CA THR A 155 0.27 4.24 -11.05
C THR A 155 0.57 4.96 -9.75
N SER A 156 0.35 4.26 -8.63
CA SER A 156 0.79 4.67 -7.30
C SER A 156 1.08 3.43 -6.47
N VAL A 157 2.30 3.32 -5.95
CA VAL A 157 2.77 2.15 -5.19
C VAL A 157 3.52 2.61 -3.93
N PRO A 158 2.81 3.14 -2.92
CA PRO A 158 3.41 3.38 -1.62
C PRO A 158 3.70 2.04 -0.92
N ALA A 159 4.88 1.93 -0.28
CA ALA A 159 5.23 0.77 0.53
C ALA A 159 5.94 1.19 1.81
N LEU A 160 5.58 0.54 2.92
CA LEU A 160 6.13 0.82 4.25
C LEU A 160 6.79 -0.42 4.83
N THR A 161 8.02 -0.25 5.33
CA THR A 161 8.75 -1.29 6.08
C THR A 161 9.08 -0.80 7.48
N TRP A 162 8.68 -1.53 8.51
CA TRP A 162 9.03 -1.21 9.90
C TRP A 162 10.50 -1.50 10.18
N GLN A 163 11.24 -0.49 10.67
CA GLN A 163 12.62 -0.61 11.14
C GLN A 163 12.68 -0.77 12.67
N ALA A 164 11.70 -0.20 13.38
CA ALA A 164 11.52 -0.29 14.82
C ALA A 164 10.03 -0.11 15.15
N PRO A 165 9.59 -0.28 16.41
CA PRO A 165 8.17 -0.15 16.80
C PRO A 165 7.47 1.14 16.32
N ARG A 166 8.22 2.23 16.18
CA ARG A 166 7.71 3.55 15.76
C ARG A 166 8.49 4.16 14.61
N ARG A 167 9.44 3.43 14.02
CA ARG A 167 10.28 3.90 12.91
C ARG A 167 10.09 3.02 11.71
N PHE A 168 9.97 3.63 10.55
CA PHE A 168 9.71 2.93 9.31
C PHE A 168 10.46 3.59 8.17
N HIS A 169 10.70 2.81 7.13
CA HIS A 169 11.11 3.28 5.82
C HIS A 169 9.89 3.33 4.92
N LEU A 170 9.70 4.43 4.21
CA LEU A 170 8.64 4.60 3.22
C LEU A 170 9.26 4.79 1.84
N THR A 171 8.78 4.01 0.88
CA THR A 171 9.01 4.26 -0.54
C THR A 171 7.69 4.69 -1.18
N GLU A 172 7.77 5.61 -2.12
CA GLU A 172 6.62 6.13 -2.82
C GLU A 172 6.95 6.33 -4.30
N TYR A 173 6.23 5.61 -5.14
CA TYR A 173 6.35 5.67 -6.59
C TYR A 173 5.02 6.03 -7.21
N ARG A 174 5.00 7.02 -8.10
CA ARG A 174 3.81 7.43 -8.84
C ARG A 174 4.14 7.70 -10.30
N VAL A 175 3.18 7.47 -11.19
CA VAL A 175 3.29 7.77 -12.61
C VAL A 175 2.12 8.63 -13.06
N PHE A 176 2.42 9.75 -13.72
CA PHE A 176 1.46 10.68 -14.29
C PHE A 176 1.62 10.76 -15.79
N VAL A 177 0.52 10.94 -16.51
CA VAL A 177 0.52 11.33 -17.92
C VAL A 177 0.01 12.76 -18.02
N LEU A 178 0.84 13.68 -18.50
CA LEU A 178 0.54 15.11 -18.58
C LEU A 178 1.03 15.71 -19.91
N ASP A 179 0.40 16.80 -20.35
CA ASP A 179 0.76 17.47 -21.60
C ASP A 179 2.01 18.35 -21.49
N ASP A 180 2.36 18.77 -20.28
CA ASP A 180 3.54 19.60 -19.98
C ASP A 180 4.52 18.91 -19.02
N THR A 181 5.63 19.59 -18.71
CA THR A 181 6.70 19.11 -17.82
C THR A 181 6.75 19.83 -16.48
N ALA A 182 5.79 20.71 -16.17
CA ALA A 182 5.84 21.60 -15.00
C ALA A 182 5.89 20.82 -13.68
N LEU A 183 5.23 19.67 -13.63
CA LEU A 183 5.33 18.76 -12.48
C LEU A 183 6.75 18.22 -12.33
N ALA A 184 7.38 17.74 -13.41
CA ALA A 184 8.74 17.20 -13.35
C ALA A 184 9.75 18.26 -12.89
N ASP A 185 9.61 19.49 -13.39
CA ASP A 185 10.47 20.62 -12.98
C ASP A 185 10.33 20.90 -11.47
N LYS A 186 9.12 20.79 -10.92
CA LYS A 186 8.86 20.95 -9.49
C LYS A 186 9.44 19.80 -8.64
N LEU A 187 9.38 18.57 -9.16
CA LEU A 187 9.90 17.38 -8.47
C LEU A 187 11.44 17.37 -8.44
N GLY A 188 12.09 18.04 -9.39
CA GLY A 188 13.54 18.09 -9.50
C GLY A 188 14.15 16.69 -9.55
N PRO A 189 15.10 16.33 -8.67
CA PRO A 189 15.76 15.02 -8.70
C PRO A 189 14.84 13.84 -8.32
N LEU A 190 13.64 14.11 -7.81
CA LEU A 190 12.64 13.08 -7.47
C LEU A 190 11.72 12.77 -8.66
N GLY A 191 11.87 13.49 -9.77
CA GLY A 191 11.09 13.33 -10.99
C GLY A 191 11.92 12.78 -12.15
N LYS A 192 11.32 11.89 -12.96
CA LYS A 192 11.85 11.48 -14.28
C LYS A 192 10.78 11.73 -15.33
N VAL A 193 11.12 12.49 -16.37
CA VAL A 193 10.25 12.73 -17.52
C VAL A 193 10.69 11.88 -18.69
N SER A 194 9.73 11.26 -19.38
CA SER A 194 9.92 10.62 -20.68
C SER A 194 8.82 11.06 -21.63
N LYS A 195 9.16 11.15 -22.92
CA LYS A 195 8.14 11.39 -23.95
C LYS A 195 7.36 10.11 -24.20
N ARG A 196 6.06 10.26 -24.43
CA ARG A 196 5.18 9.16 -24.76
C ARG A 196 4.94 9.09 -26.27
N ASP A 197 4.93 7.86 -26.80
CA ASP A 197 4.48 7.61 -28.16
C ASP A 197 2.99 7.96 -28.29
N GLY A 198 2.66 8.82 -29.25
CA GLY A 198 1.31 9.37 -29.42
C GLY A 198 1.06 10.72 -28.76
N GLY A 199 2.07 11.33 -28.12
CA GLY A 199 2.00 12.67 -27.55
C GLY A 199 1.87 12.70 -26.04
N GLY A 200 2.15 13.87 -25.47
CA GLY A 200 2.25 14.07 -24.01
C GLY A 200 3.56 13.55 -23.41
N ASN A 201 3.63 13.63 -22.08
CA ASN A 201 4.77 13.21 -21.27
C ASN A 201 4.31 12.22 -20.22
N THR A 202 5.16 11.23 -19.96
CA THR A 202 5.07 10.43 -18.74
C THR A 202 6.02 11.02 -17.71
N ILE A 203 5.50 11.28 -16.51
CA ILE A 203 6.27 11.81 -15.39
C ILE A 203 6.21 10.81 -14.26
N GLN A 204 7.35 10.24 -13.91
CA GLN A 204 7.52 9.41 -12.73
C GLN A 204 7.92 10.30 -11.56
N PHE A 205 7.28 10.09 -10.41
CA PHE A 205 7.76 10.51 -9.10
C PHE A 205 8.27 9.27 -8.37
N SER A 206 9.50 9.34 -7.84
CA SER A 206 10.04 8.27 -7.00
C SER A 206 10.83 8.87 -5.85
N ALA A 207 10.36 8.62 -4.63
CA ALA A 207 11.01 9.10 -3.42
C ALA A 207 11.00 8.05 -2.33
N GLU A 208 11.99 8.14 -1.46
CA GLU A 208 12.06 7.36 -0.24
C GLU A 208 12.50 8.23 0.94
N ALA A 209 12.02 7.88 2.13
CA ALA A 209 12.38 8.54 3.38
C ALA A 209 12.12 7.65 4.59
N ASP A 210 12.96 7.81 5.62
CA ASP A 210 12.65 7.26 6.94
C ASP A 210 11.66 8.17 7.68
N GLY A 211 10.73 7.55 8.40
CA GLY A 211 9.71 8.21 9.19
C GLY A 211 9.65 7.70 10.63
N GLU A 212 9.17 8.56 11.53
CA GLU A 212 8.92 8.24 12.93
C GLU A 212 7.49 8.64 13.34
N LEU A 213 6.75 7.69 13.91
CA LEU A 213 5.45 7.95 14.51
C LEU A 213 5.64 8.52 15.91
N LEU A 214 5.32 9.79 16.12
CA LEU A 214 5.47 10.51 17.38
C LEU A 214 4.38 10.14 18.39
N PRO A 215 4.62 10.29 19.72
CA PRO A 215 3.65 9.93 20.78
C PRO A 215 2.27 10.55 20.64
N ASP A 216 2.19 11.75 20.07
CA ASP A 216 0.95 12.47 19.78
C ASP A 216 0.19 11.94 18.54
N GLY A 217 0.73 10.92 17.87
CA GLY A 217 0.17 10.31 16.68
C GLY A 217 0.48 11.05 15.38
N ARG A 218 1.34 12.07 15.40
CA ARG A 218 1.85 12.69 14.17
C ARG A 218 3.01 11.89 13.62
N ILE A 219 3.22 11.99 12.31
CA ILE A 219 4.38 11.42 11.65
C ILE A 219 5.40 12.53 11.41
N ARG A 220 6.66 12.25 11.73
CA ARG A 220 7.81 13.06 11.32
C ARG A 220 8.55 12.31 10.22
N MET A 221 8.59 12.89 9.02
CA MET A 221 9.39 12.36 7.91
C MET A 221 10.78 12.99 7.90
N GLY A 222 11.78 12.20 7.52
CA GLY A 222 13.07 12.70 7.07
C GLY A 222 12.95 13.42 5.73
N LYS A 223 14.07 13.99 5.26
CA LYS A 223 14.12 14.63 3.94
C LYS A 223 13.95 13.54 2.85
N PRO A 224 13.00 13.69 1.91
CA PRO A 224 12.88 12.76 0.79
C PRO A 224 14.16 12.74 -0.06
N VAL A 225 14.58 11.54 -0.44
CA VAL A 225 15.68 11.31 -1.39
C VAL A 225 15.15 10.58 -2.63
N PRO A 226 15.84 10.66 -3.79
CA PRO A 226 15.40 9.97 -4.99
C PRO A 226 15.31 8.47 -4.76
N GLY A 227 14.13 7.91 -5.08
CA GLY A 227 13.92 6.47 -5.12
C GLY A 227 14.38 5.86 -6.45
N ARG A 228 13.98 4.61 -6.69
CA ARG A 228 14.24 3.93 -7.97
C ARG A 228 13.19 4.34 -9.01
N PHE A 229 13.64 4.77 -10.17
CA PHE A 229 12.79 4.93 -11.35
C PHE A 229 12.67 3.62 -12.12
N GLU A 230 11.55 3.43 -12.78
CA GLU A 230 11.33 2.30 -13.67
C GLU A 230 11.65 2.71 -15.12
N GLU A 231 12.04 1.73 -15.93
CA GLU A 231 12.00 1.89 -17.37
C GLU A 231 10.58 1.57 -17.83
N LEU A 232 9.96 2.53 -18.50
CA LEU A 232 8.62 2.40 -19.03
C LEU A 232 8.75 2.00 -20.49
N GLU A 233 8.15 0.87 -20.87
CA GLU A 233 7.99 0.44 -22.26
C GLU A 233 6.87 1.21 -22.97
#